data_AF-X1CDJ2-F1
#
_entry.id   AF-X1CDJ2-F1
#
_cell.length_a   1.000
_cell.length_b   1.000
_cell.length_c   1.000
_cell.angle_alpha   90.00
_cell.angle_beta   90.00
_cell.angle_gamma   90.00
#
_symmetry.space_group_name_H-M   'P 1'
#
loop_
_entity.id
_entity.type
_entity.pdbx_description
1 polymer ?
#
loop_
_entity_poly.entity_id
_entity_poly.type
_entity_poly.pdbx_seq_one_letter_code
_entity_poly.pdbx_strand_id
1 'polypeptide(L)'
;MLITLYVIPEERRKGVASALYEKAESVAVEVGCDTVYNWVHPNNYRSIPFLKKRGYNVLNLIEVCKKRPGEKLTQKIKVGNYEFDY
;
A
#
# COMPACT_ATOMS: atom_id res chain seq x y z
N MET A 1 -8.48 2.71 9.88
CA MET A 1 -7.76 3.98 9.57
C MET A 1 -6.99 3.82 8.24
N LEU A 2 -6.96 4.83 7.35
CA LEU A 2 -6.09 4.84 6.15
C LEU A 2 -4.78 5.54 6.48
N ILE A 3 -3.64 5.06 5.96
CA ILE A 3 -2.35 5.73 6.14
C ILE A 3 -1.60 5.94 4.83
N THR A 4 -0.77 6.99 4.84
CA THR A 4 0.24 7.27 3.83
C THR A 4 1.58 7.42 4.53
N LEU A 5 2.59 6.67 4.10
CA LEU A 5 3.92 6.72 4.67
C LEU A 5 4.94 7.09 3.59
N TYR A 6 5.80 8.07 3.89
CA TYR A 6 6.96 8.39 3.09
C TYR A 6 8.17 8.62 4.00
N VAL A 7 9.29 7.98 3.66
CA VAL A 7 10.58 8.21 4.32
C VAL A 7 11.51 8.87 3.32
N ILE A 8 12.03 10.04 3.70
CA ILE A 8 13.01 10.78 2.90
C ILE A 8 14.23 9.90 2.61
N PRO A 9 14.85 9.99 1.41
CA PRO A 9 15.92 9.10 0.99
C PRO A 9 17.05 8.92 2.01
N GLU A 10 17.43 10.00 2.68
CA GLU A 10 18.55 10.11 3.63
C GLU A 10 18.31 9.30 4.92
N GLU A 11 17.04 9.04 5.25
CA GLU A 11 16.62 8.31 6.46
C GLU A 11 16.17 6.87 6.17
N ARG A 12 16.27 6.42 4.92
CA ARG A 12 15.92 5.04 4.56
C ARG A 12 16.94 4.06 5.13
N ARG A 13 16.48 2.82 5.35
CA ARG A 13 17.27 1.70 5.90
C ARG A 13 17.77 1.91 7.33
N LYS A 14 17.30 2.94 8.03
CA LYS A 14 17.57 3.20 9.46
C LYS A 14 16.44 2.78 10.41
N GLY A 15 15.45 2.02 9.92
CA GLY A 15 14.30 1.60 10.73
C GLY A 15 13.17 2.63 10.86
N VAL A 16 13.31 3.84 10.30
CA VAL A 16 12.32 4.93 10.41
C VAL A 16 10.92 4.51 9.93
N ALA A 17 10.82 3.82 8.80
CA ALA A 17 9.55 3.32 8.31
C ALA A 17 8.88 2.36 9.31
N SER A 18 9.67 1.51 9.98
CA SER A 18 9.15 0.58 10.98
C SER A 18 8.58 1.32 12.18
N ALA A 19 9.35 2.25 12.75
CA ALA A 19 8.94 3.01 13.93
C ALA A 19 7.67 3.85 13.67
N LEU A 20 7.60 4.50 12.50
CA LEU A 20 6.41 5.27 12.11
C LEU A 20 5.18 4.36 11.96
N TYR A 21 5.37 3.17 11.39
CA TYR A 21 4.28 2.24 11.15
C TYR A 21 3.74 1.62 12.44
N GLU A 22 4.63 1.21 13.35
CA GLU A 22 4.26 0.72 14.69
C GLU A 22 3.46 1.76 15.46
N LYS A 23 3.86 3.05 15.39
CA LYS A 23 3.08 4.11 16.02
C LYS A 23 1.71 4.30 15.35
N ALA A 24 1.63 4.19 14.03
CA ALA A 24 0.36 4.28 13.32
C ALA A 24 -0.59 3.14 13.72
N GLU A 25 -0.09 1.91 13.85
CA GLU A 25 -0.88 0.76 14.32
C GLU A 25 -1.38 0.98 15.76
N SER A 26 -0.50 1.43 16.67
CA SER A 26 -0.87 1.80 18.05
C SER A 26 -2.00 2.83 18.08
N VAL A 27 -1.88 3.91 17.30
CA VAL A 27 -2.91 4.96 17.22
C VAL A 27 -4.21 4.40 16.67
N ALA A 28 -4.17 3.50 15.68
CA ALA A 28 -5.38 2.86 15.15
C ALA A 28 -6.13 2.12 16.26
N VAL A 29 -5.42 1.33 17.07
CA VAL A 29 -6.01 0.61 18.21
C VAL A 29 -6.57 1.57 19.25
N GLU A 30 -5.83 2.62 19.60
CA GLU A 30 -6.25 3.65 20.58
C GLU A 30 -7.58 4.33 20.18
N VAL A 31 -7.82 4.52 18.88
CA VAL A 31 -9.06 5.12 18.37
C VAL A 31 -10.15 4.11 18.00
N GLY A 32 -9.98 2.83 18.38
CA GLY A 32 -10.97 1.77 18.16
C GLY A 32 -11.06 1.24 16.73
N CYS A 33 -9.99 1.36 15.92
CA CYS A 33 -9.92 0.71 14.61
C CYS A 33 -9.37 -0.73 14.75
N ASP A 34 -9.99 -1.67 14.04
CA ASP A 34 -9.51 -3.06 13.98
C ASP A 34 -8.24 -3.23 13.14
N THR A 35 -8.03 -2.33 12.16
CA THR A 35 -6.90 -2.44 11.24
C THR A 35 -6.53 -1.11 10.56
N VAL A 36 -5.36 -1.11 9.93
CA VAL A 36 -4.82 -0.04 9.11
C VAL A 36 -4.89 -0.44 7.63
N TYR A 37 -5.46 0.43 6.81
CA TYR A 37 -5.57 0.22 5.37
C TYR A 37 -4.47 0.99 4.64
N ASN A 38 -3.92 0.36 3.60
CA ASN A 38 -2.84 0.91 2.80
C ASN A 38 -3.28 1.01 1.35
N TRP A 39 -3.20 2.20 0.78
CA TRP A 39 -3.37 2.38 -0.65
C TRP A 39 -2.00 2.38 -1.31
N VAL A 40 -1.70 1.29 -2.01
CA VAL A 40 -0.37 1.05 -2.57
C VAL A 40 -0.49 0.79 -4.05
N HIS A 41 0.28 1.55 -4.83
CA HIS A 41 0.41 1.30 -6.25
C HIS A 41 0.97 -0.12 -6.51
N PRO A 42 0.39 -0.92 -7.42
CA PRO A 42 0.84 -2.30 -7.68
C PRO A 42 2.35 -2.43 -7.98
N ASN A 43 2.95 -1.44 -8.62
CA ASN A 43 4.39 -1.42 -8.91
C ASN A 43 5.27 -0.85 -7.78
N ASN A 44 4.74 -0.63 -6.57
CA ASN A 44 5.55 -0.18 -5.44
C ASN A 44 6.34 -1.35 -4.81
N TYR A 45 7.42 -1.72 -5.48
CA TYR A 45 8.31 -2.82 -5.12
C TYR A 45 9.03 -2.65 -3.77
N ARG A 46 8.92 -1.48 -3.12
CA ARG A 46 9.48 -1.24 -1.77
C ARG A 46 8.43 -1.38 -0.67
N SER A 47 7.25 -0.78 -0.88
CA SER A 47 6.18 -0.80 0.11
C SER A 47 5.56 -2.19 0.25
N ILE A 48 5.31 -2.88 -0.87
CA ILE A 48 4.65 -4.19 -0.86
C ILE A 48 5.41 -5.22 0.00
N PRO A 49 6.73 -5.44 -0.17
CA PRO A 49 7.47 -6.36 0.70
C PRO A 49 7.57 -5.88 2.15
N PHE A 50 7.61 -4.56 2.39
CA PHE A 50 7.66 -3.99 3.74
C PHE A 50 6.37 -4.28 4.53
N LEU A 51 5.21 -4.11 3.87
CA LEU A 51 3.89 -4.40 4.40
C LEU A 51 3.70 -5.90 4.60
N LYS A 52 4.10 -6.72 3.62
CA LYS A 52 3.98 -8.19 3.71
C LYS A 52 4.70 -8.75 4.94
N LYS A 53 5.87 -8.22 5.29
CA LYS A 53 6.62 -8.61 6.50
C LYS A 53 5.89 -8.31 7.81
N ARG A 54 4.86 -7.46 7.79
CA ARG A 54 4.02 -7.07 8.94
C ARG A 54 2.65 -7.76 8.94
N GLY A 55 2.43 -8.74 8.06
CA GLY A 55 1.16 -9.45 7.97
C GLY A 55 0.12 -8.80 7.05
N TYR A 56 0.43 -7.66 6.42
CA TYR A 56 -0.43 -7.06 5.39
C TYR A 56 -0.32 -7.85 4.09
N ASN A 57 -1.13 -8.89 3.99
CA ASN A 57 -1.19 -9.80 2.82
C ASN A 57 -2.64 -10.06 2.36
N VAL A 58 -3.57 -9.21 2.76
CA VAL A 58 -5.00 -9.29 2.39
C VAL A 58 -5.34 -8.12 1.47
N LEU A 59 -5.92 -8.42 0.30
CA LEU A 59 -6.45 -7.42 -0.62
C LEU A 59 -7.87 -7.04 -0.17
N ASN A 60 -8.10 -5.77 0.13
CA ASN A 60 -9.41 -5.26 0.57
C ASN A 60 -10.27 -4.81 -0.61
N LEU A 61 -9.75 -3.88 -1.42
CA LEU A 61 -10.42 -3.27 -2.56
C LEU A 61 -9.44 -3.07 -3.71
N ILE A 62 -9.95 -2.91 -4.93
CA ILE A 62 -9.21 -2.44 -6.10
C ILE A 62 -9.70 -1.06 -6.51
N GLU A 63 -8.79 -0.19 -6.92
CA GLU A 63 -9.13 1.07 -7.58
C GLU A 63 -9.20 0.85 -9.09
N VAL A 64 -10.30 1.28 -9.71
CA VAL A 64 -10.50 1.20 -11.17
C VAL A 64 -10.77 2.60 -11.69
N CYS A 65 -10.03 3.04 -12.71
CA CYS A 65 -10.20 4.36 -13.33
C CYS A 65 -10.26 4.28 -14.85
N LYS A 66 -10.76 5.35 -15.49
CA LYS A 66 -10.65 5.50 -16.94
C LYS A 66 -9.19 5.80 -17.31
N LYS A 67 -8.74 5.22 -18.42
CA LYS A 67 -7.45 5.53 -19.05
C LYS A 67 -7.26 7.04 -19.19
N ARG A 68 -6.12 7.55 -18.75
CA ARG A 68 -5.75 8.97 -18.88
C ARG A 68 -5.26 9.29 -20.31
N PRO A 69 -5.41 10.54 -20.80
CA PRO A 69 -4.87 10.93 -22.09
C PRO A 69 -3.37 10.63 -22.21
N GLY A 70 -2.98 9.88 -23.24
CA GLY A 70 -1.59 9.51 -23.49
C GLY A 70 -1.02 8.37 -22.64
N GLU A 71 -1.81 7.78 -21.72
CA GLU A 71 -1.39 6.65 -20.90
C GLU A 71 -1.11 5.40 -21.76
N LYS A 72 -0.02 4.70 -21.44
CA LYS A 72 0.34 3.43 -22.10
C LYS A 72 0.17 2.30 -21.10
N LEU A 73 -0.92 1.56 -21.25
CA LEU A 73 -1.19 0.36 -20.48
C LEU A 73 -0.44 -0.79 -21.16
N THR A 74 0.51 -1.39 -20.44
CA THR A 74 1.45 -2.38 -20.98
C THR A 74 1.33 -3.74 -20.31
N GLN A 75 0.50 -3.83 -19.27
CA GLN A 75 0.32 -4.96 -18.40
C GLN A 75 -1.17 -5.24 -18.19
N LYS A 76 -1.44 -6.44 -17.71
CA LYS A 76 -2.77 -6.88 -17.30
C LYS A 76 -2.66 -7.47 -15.90
N ILE A 77 -3.57 -7.07 -15.01
CA ILE A 77 -3.65 -7.58 -13.65
C ILE A 77 -4.93 -8.41 -13.52
N LYS A 78 -4.78 -9.66 -13.08
CA LYS A 78 -5.90 -10.55 -12.78
C LYS A 78 -6.24 -10.52 -11.29
N VAL A 79 -7.50 -10.26 -10.96
CA VAL A 79 -8.03 -10.33 -9.58
C VAL A 79 -9.31 -11.17 -9.60
N GLY A 80 -9.22 -12.39 -9.08
CA GLY A 80 -10.31 -13.37 -9.16
C GLY A 80 -10.69 -13.68 -10.61
N ASN A 81 -11.95 -13.44 -10.96
CA ASN A 81 -12.51 -13.67 -12.28
C ASN A 81 -12.37 -12.48 -13.25
N TYR A 82 -11.79 -11.36 -12.80
CA TYR A 82 -11.69 -10.13 -13.57
C TYR A 82 -10.24 -9.84 -13.95
N GLU A 83 -10.10 -9.12 -15.07
CA GLU A 83 -8.82 -8.64 -15.57
C GLU A 83 -8.90 -7.13 -15.81
N PHE A 84 -7.81 -6.43 -15.50
CA PHE A 84 -7.71 -4.98 -15.60
C PHE A 84 -6.47 -4.59 -16.41
N ASP A 85 -6.61 -3.61 -17.29
CA ASP A 85 -5.49 -3.03 -18.02
C ASP A 85 -4.68 -2.10 -17.10
N TYR A 86 -3.35 -2.18 -17.18
CA TYR A 86 -2.42 -1.46 -16.30
C TYR A 86 -1.16 -0.98 -17.04
#